data_AF-A0A423VUG2-F1
#
_entry.id   AF-A0A423VUG2-F1
#
_cell.length_a   1.000
_cell.length_b   1.000
_cell.length_c   1.000
_cell.angle_alpha   90.00
_cell.angle_beta   90.00
_cell.angle_gamma   90.00
#
_symmetry.space_group_name_H-M   'P 1'
#
loop_
_entity.id
_entity.type
_entity.pdbx_description
1 polymer ?
#
loop_
_entity_poly.entity_id
_entity_poly.type
_entity_poly.pdbx_seq_one_letter_code
_entity_poly.pdbx_strand_id
1 'polypeptide(L)'
;MSTIFGVNCLRSGRSLQGTLRTKLRTACSQSTTVAALLEPSTRSTRCISSISNTSNSHGNNSNGSYSPRERGTILQRKRHSPLHCTEQQRRTFFGSRGPVVDYVDLPPNYQDEEGLPFRKDGDVDLATTAVIFQGFADMTPWRANKLLKILHGRRVAGTLEDPELQENTASFSRREIERALEYLRKTTPVDEITNAGLRAEDELRALEAQTSEEIEAQEAQKEKEGGGRKAGSWLYKDGGVQDVYGESQNWGGLATYQPGGARPLEVMSAKELEYRAAATSGLEAPPDIPTWRLLLPSTLFVAALVPLLWWAAEHWYAPASEETRLMPWASKENATIYGLLLLNLAVFVAWKRMPFWKFMNKWFVMDMAMPRAVQTVTAVFSHQTPTHLAENMFFLWLLGGLLQGEVSRAEYLAIFLSCGAAGFLASLYRCVLRGHLTYGLGASSATFGVICAYFWLYRFDGFKILGLPPDPYNGVQGLGVIGLIVGLNLIPAFRHLPGQKDWVSHLAGIATGIGFAELIERRRKEKEGEGNKLLVEGKQGN
;
A
#
# COMPACT_ATOMS: atom_id res chain seq x y z
N MET A 1 -61.75 7.13 -32.21
CA MET A 1 -61.77 5.68 -32.49
C MET A 1 -60.36 5.30 -32.96
N SER A 2 -59.47 4.96 -32.02
CA SER A 2 -59.04 3.57 -31.73
C SER A 2 -58.17 3.06 -32.89
N THR A 3 -56.89 2.76 -32.74
CA THR A 3 -56.26 1.78 -31.82
C THR A 3 -54.74 2.03 -31.92
N ILE A 4 -54.00 2.36 -30.85
CA ILE A 4 -53.27 1.45 -29.95
C ILE A 4 -52.32 0.49 -30.70
N PHE A 5 -51.06 0.44 -30.25
CA PHE A 5 -49.91 -0.38 -30.67
C PHE A 5 -48.90 0.27 -31.63
N GLY A 6 -47.94 0.97 -31.02
CA GLY A 6 -46.62 1.25 -31.57
C GLY A 6 -45.49 1.04 -30.55
N VAL A 7 -45.73 0.23 -29.51
CA VAL A 7 -44.66 -0.36 -28.69
C VAL A 7 -44.08 -1.51 -29.50
N ASN A 8 -43.21 -1.19 -30.44
CA ASN A 8 -42.34 -2.14 -31.12
C ASN A 8 -41.19 -1.36 -31.77
N CYS A 9 -40.34 -0.78 -30.93
CA CYS A 9 -38.96 -0.56 -31.31
C CYS A 9 -38.13 -1.59 -30.55
N LEU A 10 -37.71 -2.60 -31.28
CA LEU A 10 -36.73 -3.63 -30.92
C LEU A 10 -35.83 -3.18 -29.76
N ARG A 11 -35.93 -3.88 -28.62
CA ARG A 11 -35.00 -3.84 -27.49
C ARG A 11 -33.61 -4.31 -27.97
N SER A 12 -32.94 -3.43 -28.70
CA SER A 12 -31.53 -3.54 -29.04
C SER A 12 -30.73 -3.48 -27.73
N GLY A 13 -29.90 -4.50 -27.49
CA GLY A 13 -29.16 -4.67 -26.25
C GLY A 13 -28.33 -3.43 -25.93
N ARG A 14 -28.51 -2.86 -24.73
CA ARG A 14 -27.71 -1.74 -24.24
C ARG A 14 -26.24 -2.19 -24.14
N SER A 15 -25.38 -1.64 -24.99
CA SER A 15 -23.95 -1.97 -25.03
C SER A 15 -23.16 -1.09 -24.05
N LEU A 16 -22.55 -1.69 -23.02
CA LEU A 16 -21.60 -1.01 -22.12
C LEU A 16 -20.38 -0.46 -22.89
N GLN A 17 -20.07 -1.07 -24.03
CA GLN A 17 -19.01 -0.65 -24.94
C GLN A 17 -19.33 0.69 -25.61
N GLY A 18 -20.61 0.95 -25.91
CA GLY A 18 -21.09 2.23 -26.43
C GLY A 18 -20.80 3.35 -25.44
N THR A 19 -21.11 3.16 -24.16
CA THR A 19 -20.82 4.13 -23.09
C THR A 19 -19.33 4.40 -22.96
N LEU A 20 -18.48 3.36 -22.96
CA LEU A 20 -17.03 3.52 -22.89
C LEU A 20 -16.47 4.26 -24.10
N ARG A 21 -16.88 3.90 -25.32
CA ARG A 21 -16.45 4.56 -26.56
C ARG A 21 -16.90 6.01 -26.61
N THR A 22 -18.13 6.30 -26.21
CA THR A 22 -18.66 7.68 -26.14
C THR A 22 -17.88 8.48 -25.10
N LYS A 23 -17.69 7.96 -23.88
CA LYS A 23 -16.92 8.66 -22.83
C LYS A 23 -15.46 8.89 -23.22
N LEU A 24 -14.79 7.92 -23.85
CA LEU A 24 -13.42 8.09 -24.33
C LEU A 24 -13.34 9.09 -25.49
N ARG A 25 -14.29 9.06 -26.43
CA ARG A 25 -14.36 10.05 -27.52
C ARG A 25 -14.64 11.46 -26.99
N THR A 26 -15.58 11.59 -26.06
CA THR A 26 -15.91 12.86 -25.39
C THR A 26 -14.74 13.38 -24.56
N ALA A 27 -14.06 12.52 -23.79
CA ALA A 27 -12.87 12.91 -23.03
C ALA A 27 -11.73 13.33 -23.96
N CYS A 28 -11.50 12.60 -25.05
CA CYS A 28 -10.47 12.92 -26.04
C CYS A 28 -10.79 14.23 -26.78
N SER A 29 -12.05 14.44 -27.20
CA SER A 29 -12.48 15.69 -27.85
C SER A 29 -12.41 16.89 -26.91
N GLN A 30 -12.73 16.71 -25.62
CA GLN A 30 -12.67 17.76 -24.61
C GLN A 30 -11.24 18.13 -24.22
N SER A 31 -10.31 17.17 -24.17
CA SER A 31 -8.88 17.46 -24.02
C SER A 31 -8.35 18.35 -25.14
N THR A 32 -8.82 18.15 -26.38
CA THR A 32 -8.47 19.00 -27.52
C THR A 32 -9.03 20.42 -27.38
N THR A 33 -10.25 20.58 -26.83
CA THR A 33 -10.86 21.91 -26.58
C THR A 33 -10.16 22.69 -25.45
N VAL A 34 -9.73 22.00 -24.38
CA VAL A 34 -8.97 22.63 -23.28
C VAL A 34 -7.55 23.01 -23.74
N ALA A 35 -6.93 22.21 -24.60
CA ALA A 35 -5.66 22.57 -25.24
C ALA A 35 -5.81 23.79 -26.18
N ALA A 36 -6.96 23.95 -26.84
CA ALA A 36 -7.25 25.11 -27.69
C ALA A 36 -7.56 26.40 -26.91
N LEU A 37 -7.97 26.31 -25.63
CA LEU A 37 -8.17 27.48 -24.75
C LEU A 37 -6.88 27.95 -24.05
N LEU A 38 -5.81 27.17 -24.16
CA LEU A 38 -4.47 27.50 -23.70
C LEU A 38 -3.58 27.85 -24.91
N GLU A 39 -3.96 28.87 -25.69
CA GLU A 39 -3.02 29.46 -26.64
C GLU A 39 -1.93 30.24 -25.88
N PRO A 40 -0.64 29.94 -26.10
CA PRO A 40 0.44 30.72 -25.52
C PRO A 40 0.51 32.08 -26.24
N SER A 41 0.39 33.15 -25.47
CA SER A 41 0.63 34.52 -25.94
C SER A 41 1.98 34.61 -26.65
N THR A 42 1.95 35.13 -27.86
CA THR A 42 3.12 35.42 -28.69
C THR A 42 4.02 36.46 -28.01
N ARG A 43 5.20 36.05 -27.54
CA ARG A 43 6.35 36.95 -27.49
C ARG A 43 7.62 36.26 -27.96
N SER A 44 8.08 36.77 -29.08
CA SER A 44 9.30 36.46 -29.82
C SER A 44 10.55 36.62 -28.96
N THR A 45 11.42 35.62 -28.96
CA THR A 45 12.86 35.82 -29.18
C THR A 45 13.46 34.56 -29.81
N ARG A 46 13.96 34.73 -31.03
CA ARG A 46 14.73 33.75 -31.81
C ARG A 46 16.08 33.48 -31.15
N CYS A 47 16.54 32.23 -31.32
CA CYS A 47 17.85 31.77 -31.85
C CYS A 47 17.69 30.23 -31.96
N ILE A 48 17.37 29.60 -33.12
CA ILE A 48 18.24 29.26 -34.28
C ILE A 48 19.66 28.94 -33.81
N SER A 49 20.20 27.73 -33.91
CA SER A 49 20.43 26.91 -35.13
C SER A 49 20.83 25.47 -34.70
N SER A 50 20.13 24.40 -35.15
CA SER A 50 20.32 23.64 -36.42
C SER A 50 21.55 22.70 -36.36
N ILE A 51 21.45 21.37 -36.52
CA ILE A 51 21.51 20.58 -37.78
C ILE A 51 21.66 19.12 -37.29
N SER A 52 20.77 18.14 -37.52
CA SER A 52 20.31 17.42 -38.72
C SER A 52 20.85 15.98 -38.74
N ASN A 53 19.92 15.03 -38.77
CA ASN A 53 20.13 13.64 -39.14
C ASN A 53 20.70 13.51 -40.55
N THR A 54 21.69 12.64 -40.72
CA THR A 54 22.02 12.01 -42.01
C THR A 54 22.17 10.51 -41.81
N SER A 55 21.24 9.78 -42.41
CA SER A 55 21.37 8.39 -42.81
C SER A 55 22.45 8.24 -43.88
N ASN A 56 23.33 7.24 -43.76
CA ASN A 56 23.75 6.48 -44.93
C ASN A 56 24.29 5.09 -44.58
N SER A 57 23.96 4.18 -45.47
CA SER A 57 24.18 2.74 -45.46
C SER A 57 25.53 2.31 -46.04
N HIS A 58 25.97 1.09 -45.66
CA HIS A 58 26.65 0.03 -46.45
C HIS A 58 27.86 -0.58 -45.75
N GLY A 59 27.93 -1.91 -45.74
CA GLY A 59 29.16 -2.66 -45.42
C GLY A 59 28.91 -4.08 -44.89
N ASN A 60 28.91 -5.06 -45.80
CA ASN A 60 28.67 -6.49 -45.60
C ASN A 60 29.78 -7.27 -44.85
N ASN A 61 29.37 -8.46 -44.40
CA ASN A 61 30.12 -9.73 -44.22
C ASN A 61 31.09 -9.87 -43.02
N SER A 62 30.86 -10.86 -42.14
CA SER A 62 31.16 -12.27 -42.42
C SER A 62 30.76 -13.21 -41.26
N ASN A 63 30.41 -14.44 -41.63
CA ASN A 63 29.97 -15.58 -40.83
C ASN A 63 30.98 -16.09 -39.79
N GLY A 64 30.46 -16.72 -38.73
CA GLY A 64 31.24 -17.52 -37.79
C GLY A 64 30.35 -18.34 -36.85
N SER A 65 29.77 -19.42 -37.39
CA SER A 65 29.01 -20.45 -36.68
C SER A 65 29.92 -21.41 -35.91
N TYR A 66 29.58 -21.78 -34.66
CA TYR A 66 29.96 -23.07 -34.08
C TYR A 66 28.88 -23.61 -33.14
N SER A 67 28.63 -24.92 -33.26
CA SER A 67 27.65 -25.73 -32.55
C SER A 67 28.32 -26.62 -31.48
N PRO A 68 27.55 -27.38 -30.68
CA PRO A 68 27.91 -27.80 -29.32
C PRO A 68 28.51 -29.22 -29.21
N ARG A 69 29.15 -29.54 -28.08
CA ARG A 69 29.38 -30.92 -27.64
C ARG A 69 29.33 -31.08 -26.11
N GLU A 70 28.63 -32.14 -25.71
CA GLU A 70 28.44 -32.68 -24.36
C GLU A 70 29.73 -33.27 -23.74
N ARG A 71 29.81 -33.32 -22.39
CA ARG A 71 29.61 -34.52 -21.54
C ARG A 71 30.49 -34.51 -20.26
N GLY A 72 29.88 -34.67 -19.08
CA GLY A 72 30.41 -35.50 -17.98
C GLY A 72 30.98 -34.86 -16.69
N THR A 73 30.25 -35.13 -15.58
CA THR A 73 30.73 -35.52 -14.23
C THR A 73 31.28 -34.52 -13.18
N ILE A 74 30.43 -34.23 -12.18
CA ILE A 74 30.58 -34.37 -10.71
C ILE A 74 31.98 -34.14 -10.07
N LEU A 75 32.14 -33.04 -9.32
CA LEU A 75 32.49 -33.00 -7.88
C LEU A 75 32.80 -31.57 -7.37
N GLN A 76 32.39 -31.34 -6.12
CA GLN A 76 32.91 -30.35 -5.17
C GLN A 76 32.55 -28.86 -5.34
N ARG A 77 31.49 -28.53 -4.60
CA ARG A 77 31.17 -27.23 -3.99
C ARG A 77 32.43 -26.55 -3.42
N LYS A 78 32.92 -25.54 -4.12
CA LYS A 78 33.88 -24.56 -3.60
C LYS A 78 33.16 -23.21 -3.55
N ARG A 79 32.98 -22.67 -2.34
CA ARG A 79 32.41 -21.33 -2.11
C ARG A 79 33.32 -20.32 -2.82
N HIS A 80 32.77 -19.58 -3.78
CA HIS A 80 33.41 -18.41 -4.36
C HIS A 80 33.04 -17.19 -3.52
N SER A 81 34.06 -16.44 -3.12
CA SER A 81 34.01 -15.15 -2.46
C SER A 81 33.34 -14.10 -3.36
N PRO A 82 32.55 -13.15 -2.81
CA PRO A 82 32.30 -11.89 -3.48
C PRO A 82 33.10 -10.74 -2.87
N LEU A 83 33.73 -10.00 -3.79
CA LEU A 83 33.79 -8.54 -3.90
C LEU A 83 34.68 -7.75 -2.93
N HIS A 84 35.73 -7.22 -3.56
CA HIS A 84 36.61 -6.14 -3.12
C HIS A 84 35.82 -4.97 -2.50
N CYS A 85 35.94 -4.79 -1.19
CA CYS A 85 35.67 -3.52 -0.54
C CYS A 85 36.76 -2.51 -0.95
N THR A 86 36.35 -1.32 -1.37
CA THR A 86 37.27 -0.23 -1.70
C THR A 86 37.88 0.28 -0.39
N GLU A 87 39.09 -0.20 -0.12
CA GLU A 87 39.89 0.11 1.05
C GLU A 87 40.25 1.61 1.06
N GLN A 88 39.56 2.41 1.88
CA GLN A 88 40.00 3.76 2.22
C GLN A 88 41.16 3.67 3.23
N GLN A 89 42.30 3.18 2.75
CA GLN A 89 43.49 2.97 3.57
C GLN A 89 44.14 4.35 3.89
N ARG A 90 43.87 4.91 5.07
CA ARG A 90 44.69 5.99 5.63
C ARG A 90 46.07 5.41 5.98
N ARG A 91 46.99 5.40 5.01
CA ARG A 91 48.39 5.03 5.25
C ARG A 91 49.10 6.10 6.07
N THR A 92 49.17 5.93 7.38
CA THR A 92 50.18 6.60 8.20
C THR A 92 51.51 5.85 8.03
N PHE A 93 52.39 6.43 7.22
CA PHE A 93 53.82 6.10 7.17
C PHE A 93 54.50 6.73 8.40
N PHE A 94 55.43 6.01 9.02
CA PHE A 94 56.28 6.36 10.19
C PHE A 94 55.82 5.89 11.57
N GLY A 95 56.64 5.00 12.16
CA GLY A 95 56.82 4.84 13.61
C GLY A 95 56.14 3.62 14.23
N SER A 96 56.95 2.62 14.63
CA SER A 96 56.65 1.49 15.54
C SER A 96 55.19 1.43 16.04
N ARG A 97 54.31 0.76 15.28
CA ARG A 97 52.89 0.67 15.61
C ARG A 97 52.73 -0.07 16.93
N GLY A 98 51.94 0.53 17.83
CA GLY A 98 51.50 -0.13 19.05
C GLY A 98 50.64 -1.36 18.76
N PRO A 99 50.16 -2.05 19.82
CA PRO A 99 49.15 -3.09 19.64
C PRO A 99 47.94 -2.52 18.88
N VAL A 100 47.36 -3.34 18.01
CA VAL A 100 46.14 -2.98 17.25
C VAL A 100 44.99 -2.91 18.25
N VAL A 101 44.24 -1.80 18.25
CA VAL A 101 43.14 -1.58 19.20
C VAL A 101 41.78 -1.36 18.53
N ASP A 102 41.79 -0.90 17.27
CA ASP A 102 40.58 -0.55 16.54
C ASP A 102 40.25 -1.64 15.50
N TYR A 103 38.97 -1.97 15.36
CA TYR A 103 38.46 -2.96 14.40
C TYR A 103 38.85 -2.62 12.94
N VAL A 104 38.87 -1.33 12.60
CA VAL A 104 39.22 -0.83 11.26
C VAL A 104 40.67 -1.13 10.88
N ASP A 105 41.55 -1.27 11.87
CA ASP A 105 42.97 -1.58 11.68
C ASP A 105 43.28 -3.08 11.78
N LEU A 106 42.24 -3.93 11.88
CA LEU A 106 42.39 -5.38 11.95
C LEU A 106 42.98 -5.91 10.63
N PRO A 107 44.07 -6.69 10.67
CA PRO A 107 44.64 -7.27 9.46
C PRO A 107 43.62 -8.18 8.74
N PRO A 108 43.49 -8.09 7.40
CA PRO A 108 42.52 -8.90 6.65
C PRO A 108 42.81 -10.41 6.70
N ASN A 109 44.02 -10.80 7.11
CA ASN A 109 44.45 -12.17 7.33
C ASN A 109 44.46 -12.59 8.82
N TYR A 110 43.80 -11.82 9.69
CA TYR A 110 43.68 -12.15 11.11
C TYR A 110 43.02 -13.53 11.32
N GLN A 111 43.65 -14.36 12.14
CA GLN A 111 43.10 -15.63 12.58
C GLN A 111 43.03 -15.66 14.11
N ASP A 112 41.91 -16.15 14.62
CA ASP A 112 41.66 -16.21 16.06
C ASP A 112 42.69 -17.08 16.81
N GLU A 113 43.13 -18.18 16.20
CA GLU A 113 44.11 -19.11 16.77
C GLU A 113 45.49 -18.47 17.03
N GLU A 114 45.88 -17.53 16.18
CA GLU A 114 47.17 -16.83 16.26
C GLU A 114 47.09 -15.61 17.20
N GLY A 115 45.92 -14.95 17.22
CA GLY A 115 45.66 -13.77 18.05
C GLY A 115 46.42 -12.52 17.60
N LEU A 116 46.35 -11.45 18.40
CA LEU A 116 47.05 -10.19 18.11
C LEU A 116 48.11 -9.85 19.17
N PRO A 117 49.22 -9.21 18.78
CA PRO A 117 50.17 -8.64 19.73
C PRO A 117 49.49 -7.58 20.61
N PHE A 118 49.56 -7.74 21.93
CA PHE A 118 48.88 -6.87 22.89
C PHE A 118 49.80 -5.82 23.53
N ARG A 119 51.10 -5.83 23.24
CA ARG A 119 52.10 -4.92 23.83
C ARG A 119 53.20 -4.58 22.83
N LYS A 120 53.81 -3.40 22.99
CA LYS A 120 54.97 -2.95 22.20
C LYS A 120 56.25 -3.74 22.48
N ASP A 121 56.46 -4.09 23.75
CA ASP A 121 57.66 -4.79 24.24
C ASP A 121 57.60 -6.32 24.03
N GLY A 122 56.66 -6.81 23.22
CA GLY A 122 56.48 -8.24 22.94
C GLY A 122 55.91 -9.04 24.11
N ASP A 123 56.20 -10.34 24.09
CA ASP A 123 55.65 -11.38 24.97
C ASP A 123 55.99 -11.16 26.46
N VAL A 124 55.12 -11.60 27.37
CA VAL A 124 55.36 -11.54 28.82
C VAL A 124 56.40 -12.59 29.24
N ASP A 125 57.26 -12.20 30.19
CA ASP A 125 58.28 -13.07 30.78
C ASP A 125 57.72 -13.94 31.91
N LEU A 126 58.54 -14.84 32.45
CA LEU A 126 58.11 -15.78 33.50
C LEU A 126 57.69 -15.06 34.79
N ALA A 127 58.39 -14.00 35.18
CA ALA A 127 58.06 -13.23 36.37
C ALA A 127 56.70 -12.54 36.23
N THR A 128 56.43 -11.89 35.09
CA THR A 128 55.14 -11.25 34.82
C THR A 128 54.03 -12.28 34.71
N THR A 129 54.29 -13.43 34.08
CA THR A 129 53.31 -14.52 33.96
C THR A 129 52.86 -15.01 35.35
N ALA A 130 53.80 -15.22 36.28
CA ALA A 130 53.50 -15.64 37.65
C ALA A 130 52.68 -14.59 38.42
N VAL A 131 52.88 -13.29 38.13
CA VAL A 131 52.11 -12.19 38.73
C VAL A 131 50.69 -12.11 38.18
N ILE A 132 50.49 -12.33 36.87
CA ILE A 132 49.16 -12.28 36.24
C ILE A 132 48.33 -13.50 36.63
N PHE A 133 48.92 -14.69 36.60
CA PHE A 133 48.23 -15.96 36.82
C PHE A 133 48.57 -16.57 38.18
N GLN A 134 48.50 -15.77 39.24
CA GLN A 134 48.73 -16.24 40.61
C GLN A 134 47.74 -17.37 40.96
N GLY A 135 48.29 -18.52 41.38
CA GLY A 135 47.51 -19.70 41.75
C GLY A 135 47.28 -20.74 40.64
N PHE A 136 47.85 -20.54 39.45
CA PHE A 136 47.79 -21.51 38.35
C PHE A 136 49.18 -22.12 38.08
N ALA A 137 49.45 -23.29 38.66
CA ALA A 137 50.77 -23.94 38.55
C ALA A 137 51.11 -24.42 37.12
N ASP A 138 50.08 -24.67 36.29
CA ASP A 138 50.23 -25.19 34.93
C ASP A 138 50.41 -24.09 33.86
N MET A 139 50.56 -22.83 34.28
CA MET A 139 50.66 -21.68 33.38
C MET A 139 52.11 -21.35 33.01
N THR A 140 52.53 -21.80 31.83
CA THR A 140 53.84 -21.45 31.25
C THR A 140 53.78 -20.10 30.52
N PRO A 141 54.91 -19.38 30.36
CA PRO A 141 54.93 -18.10 29.63
C PRO A 141 54.41 -18.21 28.21
N TRP A 142 54.72 -19.31 27.50
CA TRP A 142 54.19 -19.57 26.17
C TRP A 142 52.67 -19.71 26.17
N ARG A 143 52.12 -20.48 27.11
CA ARG A 143 50.67 -20.71 27.25
C ARG A 143 49.91 -19.42 27.62
N ALA A 144 50.48 -18.62 28.52
CA ALA A 144 49.96 -17.32 28.91
C ALA A 144 49.97 -16.33 27.74
N ASN A 145 51.07 -16.23 27.00
CA ASN A 145 51.17 -15.35 25.83
C ASN A 145 50.20 -15.77 24.72
N LYS A 146 50.02 -17.08 24.50
CA LYS A 146 49.03 -17.58 23.55
C LYS A 146 47.61 -17.14 23.94
N LEU A 147 47.23 -17.32 25.21
CA LEU A 147 45.92 -16.88 25.71
C LEU A 147 45.72 -15.36 25.56
N LEU A 148 46.72 -14.57 25.95
CA LEU A 148 46.65 -13.10 25.90
C LEU A 148 46.54 -12.58 24.46
N LYS A 149 47.23 -13.21 23.50
CA LYS A 149 47.12 -12.85 22.07
C LYS A 149 45.74 -13.15 21.51
N ILE A 150 45.21 -14.34 21.78
CA ILE A 150 43.87 -14.75 21.33
C ILE A 150 42.83 -13.78 21.88
N LEU A 151 42.83 -13.56 23.20
CA LEU A 151 41.85 -12.68 23.84
C LEU A 151 41.96 -11.23 23.40
N HIS A 152 43.17 -10.71 23.18
CA HIS A 152 43.33 -9.37 22.64
C HIS A 152 42.79 -9.26 21.22
N GLY A 153 43.08 -10.25 20.36
CA GLY A 153 42.51 -10.35 19.03
C GLY A 153 40.98 -10.33 19.05
N ARG A 154 40.35 -11.10 19.95
CA ARG A 154 38.89 -11.13 20.10
C ARG A 154 38.28 -9.81 20.59
N ARG A 155 38.97 -9.07 21.46
CA ARG A 155 38.54 -7.75 21.93
C ARG A 155 38.50 -6.73 20.79
N VAL A 156 39.47 -6.80 19.88
CA VAL A 156 39.57 -5.91 18.70
C VAL A 156 38.60 -6.35 17.61
N ALA A 157 38.49 -7.65 17.38
CA ALA A 157 37.59 -8.23 16.38
C ALA A 157 36.11 -8.21 16.81
N GLY A 158 35.78 -7.90 18.07
CA GLY A 158 34.40 -7.95 18.55
C GLY A 158 33.84 -9.38 18.62
N THR A 159 34.68 -10.38 18.88
CA THR A 159 34.33 -11.82 18.86
C THR A 159 34.38 -12.47 20.25
N LEU A 160 34.46 -11.71 21.34
CA LEU A 160 34.62 -12.25 22.70
C LEU A 160 33.52 -13.24 23.11
N GLU A 161 32.29 -12.97 22.68
CA GLU A 161 31.09 -13.75 23.04
C GLU A 161 30.71 -14.78 21.97
N ASP A 162 31.51 -14.93 20.91
CA ASP A 162 31.23 -15.80 19.77
C ASP A 162 31.35 -17.29 20.16
N PRO A 163 30.27 -18.09 20.09
CA PRO A 163 30.29 -19.50 20.46
C PRO A 163 31.19 -20.36 19.58
N GLU A 164 31.36 -20.00 18.30
CA GLU A 164 32.10 -20.81 17.32
C GLU A 164 33.61 -20.80 17.59
N LEU A 165 34.11 -19.74 18.23
CA LEU A 165 35.54 -19.58 18.52
C LEU A 165 35.94 -20.17 19.88
N GLN A 166 34.99 -20.69 20.67
CA GLN A 166 35.30 -21.21 22.01
C GLN A 166 36.27 -22.40 21.99
N GLU A 167 36.35 -23.14 20.86
CA GLU A 167 37.28 -24.25 20.65
C GLU A 167 38.74 -23.85 20.86
N ASN A 168 39.16 -22.68 20.36
CA ASN A 168 40.54 -22.20 20.47
C ASN A 168 40.96 -21.84 21.90
N THR A 169 39.96 -21.59 22.76
CA THR A 169 40.15 -21.34 24.19
C THR A 169 39.73 -22.51 25.09
N ALA A 170 39.34 -23.66 24.52
CA ALA A 170 38.81 -24.80 25.28
C ALA A 170 39.84 -25.43 26.24
N SER A 171 41.13 -25.27 25.94
CA SER A 171 42.23 -25.73 26.80
C SER A 171 42.48 -24.84 28.04
N PHE A 172 41.76 -23.73 28.18
CA PHE A 172 41.89 -22.80 29.30
C PHE A 172 40.63 -22.82 30.17
N SER A 173 40.82 -22.72 31.48
CA SER A 173 39.73 -22.59 32.43
C SER A 173 39.13 -21.17 32.39
N ARG A 174 37.85 -21.04 32.74
CA ARG A 174 37.16 -19.75 32.80
C ARG A 174 37.87 -18.73 33.69
N ARG A 175 38.45 -19.18 34.81
CA ARG A 175 39.20 -18.31 35.73
C ARG A 175 40.50 -17.77 35.14
N GLU A 176 41.17 -18.54 34.28
CA GLU A 176 42.36 -18.07 33.56
C GLU A 176 41.98 -17.02 32.52
N ILE A 177 40.87 -17.21 31.81
CA ILE A 177 40.34 -16.24 30.83
C ILE A 177 39.98 -14.92 31.51
N GLU A 178 39.27 -14.97 32.64
CA GLU A 178 38.89 -13.78 33.41
C GLU A 178 40.12 -12.96 33.86
N ARG A 179 41.16 -13.63 34.38
CA ARG A 179 42.41 -12.97 34.78
C ARG A 179 43.18 -12.38 33.62
N ALA A 180 43.21 -13.07 32.48
CA ALA A 180 43.82 -12.57 31.26
C ALA A 180 43.09 -11.33 30.74
N LEU A 181 41.75 -11.33 30.73
CA LEU A 181 40.93 -10.17 30.33
C LEU A 181 41.10 -9.00 31.30
N GLU A 182 41.13 -9.24 32.61
CA GLU A 182 41.39 -8.20 33.63
C GLU A 182 42.73 -7.51 33.38
N TYR A 183 43.79 -8.29 33.12
CA TYR A 183 45.10 -7.76 32.78
C TYR A 183 45.10 -6.96 31.46
N LEU A 184 44.48 -7.51 30.41
CA LEU A 184 44.42 -6.86 29.09
C LEU A 184 43.62 -5.56 29.12
N ARG A 185 42.50 -5.49 29.85
CA ARG A 185 41.71 -4.26 30.02
C ARG A 185 42.47 -3.18 30.77
N LYS A 186 43.38 -3.57 31.67
CA LYS A 186 44.23 -2.64 32.42
C LYS A 186 45.44 -2.15 31.62
N THR A 187 46.03 -3.00 30.79
CA THR A 187 47.30 -2.70 30.08
C THR A 187 47.10 -2.17 28.67
N THR A 188 46.09 -2.68 27.97
CA THR A 188 45.77 -2.33 26.57
C THR A 188 44.28 -2.01 26.49
N PRO A 189 43.89 -0.75 26.78
CA PRO A 189 42.49 -0.34 26.70
C PRO A 189 42.01 -0.44 25.26
N VAL A 190 40.87 -1.11 25.06
CA VAL A 190 40.20 -1.31 23.78
C VAL A 190 38.72 -1.02 24.02
N ASP A 191 38.09 -0.28 23.12
CA ASP A 191 36.64 -0.08 23.15
C ASP A 191 35.93 -1.30 22.54
N GLU A 192 35.74 -2.31 23.39
CA GLU A 192 35.14 -3.60 23.03
C GLU A 192 33.71 -3.41 22.45
N ILE A 193 32.96 -2.41 22.92
CA ILE A 193 31.58 -2.14 22.48
C ILE A 193 31.59 -1.55 21.07
N THR A 194 32.42 -0.53 20.84
CA THR A 194 32.51 0.12 19.52
C THR A 194 33.02 -0.86 18.47
N ASN A 195 34.04 -1.68 18.78
CA ASN A 195 34.56 -2.69 17.87
C ASN A 195 33.52 -3.79 17.55
N ALA A 196 32.76 -4.25 18.54
CA ALA A 196 31.66 -5.19 18.31
C ALA A 196 30.54 -4.57 17.45
N GLY A 197 30.24 -3.29 17.66
CA GLY A 197 29.27 -2.54 16.84
C GLY A 197 29.70 -2.45 15.37
N LEU A 198 30.96 -2.09 15.11
CA LEU A 198 31.49 -2.00 13.74
C LEU A 198 31.48 -3.36 13.03
N ARG A 199 31.83 -4.44 13.72
CA ARG A 199 31.71 -5.80 13.18
C ARG A 199 30.26 -6.14 12.82
N ALA A 200 29.32 -5.84 13.71
CA ALA A 200 27.90 -6.13 13.48
C ALA A 200 27.34 -5.36 12.27
N GLU A 201 27.79 -4.12 12.05
CA GLU A 201 27.42 -3.34 10.87
C GLU A 201 27.96 -3.94 9.57
N ASP A 202 29.21 -4.41 9.56
CA ASP A 202 29.81 -5.05 8.38
C ASP A 202 29.19 -6.41 8.06
N GLU A 203 28.87 -7.22 9.07
CA GLU A 203 28.14 -8.48 8.91
C GLU A 203 26.72 -8.26 8.38
N LEU A 204 26.02 -7.23 8.89
CA LEU A 204 24.70 -6.85 8.39
C LEU A 204 24.77 -6.41 6.92
N ARG A 205 25.76 -5.57 6.57
CA ARG A 205 25.98 -5.12 5.19
C ARG A 205 26.24 -6.29 4.24
N ALA A 206 26.98 -7.31 4.69
CA ALA A 206 27.24 -8.51 3.90
C ALA A 206 25.97 -9.33 3.66
N LEU A 207 25.10 -9.46 4.67
CA LEU A 207 23.80 -10.13 4.53
C LEU A 207 22.84 -9.36 3.60
N GLU A 208 22.82 -8.03 3.70
CA GLU A 208 22.02 -7.18 2.81
C GLU A 208 22.47 -7.29 1.36
N ALA A 209 23.78 -7.34 1.11
CA ALA A 209 24.34 -7.54 -0.23
C ALA A 209 23.96 -8.92 -0.78
N GLN A 210 24.10 -9.99 0.00
CA GLN A 210 23.69 -11.35 -0.41
C GLN A 210 22.20 -11.42 -0.70
N THR A 211 21.36 -10.82 0.15
CA THR A 211 19.91 -10.78 -0.04
C THR A 211 19.55 -10.00 -1.31
N SER A 212 20.25 -8.90 -1.58
CA SER A 212 20.04 -8.09 -2.79
C SER A 212 20.44 -8.87 -4.05
N GLU A 213 21.59 -9.56 -4.04
CA GLU A 213 22.02 -10.43 -5.12
C GLU A 213 21.04 -11.61 -5.33
N GLU A 214 20.48 -12.17 -4.26
CA GLU A 214 19.45 -13.22 -4.35
C GLU A 214 18.13 -12.70 -4.93
N ILE A 215 17.72 -11.49 -4.57
CA ILE A 215 16.54 -10.82 -5.14
C ILE A 215 16.77 -10.53 -6.63
N GLU A 216 17.92 -9.97 -6.99
CA GLU A 216 18.29 -9.69 -8.38
C GLU A 216 18.36 -10.97 -9.23
N ALA A 217 18.93 -12.05 -8.69
CA ALA A 217 18.95 -13.36 -9.34
C ALA A 217 17.54 -13.92 -9.53
N GLN A 218 16.66 -13.79 -8.54
CA GLN A 218 15.25 -14.21 -8.63
C GLN A 218 14.45 -13.35 -9.61
N GLU A 219 14.72 -12.05 -9.71
CA GLU A 219 14.08 -11.15 -10.68
C GLU A 219 14.54 -11.43 -12.11
N ALA A 220 15.84 -11.64 -12.32
CA ALA A 220 16.39 -12.04 -13.62
C ALA A 220 15.89 -13.41 -14.09
N GLN A 221 15.61 -14.34 -13.15
CA GLN A 221 15.01 -15.63 -13.46
C GLN A 221 13.51 -15.51 -13.77
N LYS A 222 12.77 -14.61 -13.09
CA LYS A 222 11.36 -14.28 -13.39
C LYS A 222 11.17 -13.59 -14.74
N GLU A 223 12.12 -12.78 -15.19
CA GLU A 223 12.06 -12.17 -16.54
C GLU A 223 12.27 -13.18 -17.66
N LYS A 224 13.09 -14.22 -17.45
CA LYS A 224 13.35 -15.27 -18.46
C LYS A 224 12.22 -16.29 -18.59
N GLU A 225 11.44 -16.52 -17.53
CA GLU A 225 10.34 -17.50 -17.51
C GLU A 225 8.94 -16.87 -17.69
N GLY A 226 8.85 -15.54 -17.84
CA GLY A 226 7.63 -14.76 -17.60
C GLY A 226 6.83 -14.26 -18.80
N GLY A 227 6.82 -14.96 -19.93
CA GLY A 227 5.78 -14.80 -20.95
C GLY A 227 4.44 -15.33 -20.43
N GLY A 228 3.74 -14.60 -19.55
CA GLY A 228 2.38 -14.93 -19.11
C GLY A 228 2.11 -14.82 -17.61
N ARG A 229 1.33 -13.79 -17.26
CA ARG A 229 0.49 -13.59 -16.05
C ARG A 229 0.19 -14.90 -15.26
N LYS A 230 0.18 -14.97 -13.92
CA LYS A 230 -0.19 -14.03 -12.84
C LYS A 230 0.52 -14.41 -11.52
N ALA A 231 0.99 -13.42 -10.77
CA ALA A 231 1.27 -13.53 -9.33
C ALA A 231 -0.04 -13.35 -8.53
N GLY A 232 -0.26 -13.95 -7.36
CA GLY A 232 0.63 -14.77 -6.56
C GLY A 232 -0.14 -15.55 -5.49
N SER A 233 0.47 -16.64 -5.07
CA SER A 233 0.18 -17.42 -3.87
C SER A 233 1.52 -17.86 -3.29
N TRP A 234 1.49 -18.19 -1.99
CA TRP A 234 2.44 -18.96 -1.15
C TRP A 234 3.27 -18.10 -0.18
N LEU A 235 3.04 -18.24 1.15
CA LEU A 235 3.59 -19.23 2.12
C LEU A 235 5.03 -18.85 2.52
N TYR A 236 5.39 -18.50 3.76
CA TYR A 236 5.30 -19.33 4.96
C TYR A 236 5.17 -18.55 6.30
N LYS A 237 4.79 -19.36 7.29
CA LYS A 237 4.62 -19.19 8.73
C LYS A 237 5.92 -18.83 9.47
N ASP A 238 5.80 -18.01 10.51
CA ASP A 238 6.44 -18.10 11.83
C ASP A 238 5.53 -17.31 12.79
N GLY A 239 5.27 -17.62 14.05
CA GLY A 239 6.01 -18.42 15.01
C GLY A 239 5.96 -17.72 16.37
N GLY A 240 4.75 -17.51 16.92
CA GLY A 240 4.49 -17.23 18.34
C GLY A 240 4.81 -15.84 18.89
N VAL A 241 3.79 -14.97 18.97
CA VAL A 241 3.30 -14.32 20.21
C VAL A 241 1.81 -14.08 19.98
N GLN A 242 0.96 -14.62 20.86
CA GLN A 242 -0.48 -14.44 20.77
C GLN A 242 -0.85 -13.20 21.57
N ASP A 243 -0.91 -12.05 20.90
CA ASP A 243 -1.39 -10.82 21.51
C ASP A 243 -2.90 -10.92 21.76
N VAL A 244 -3.28 -10.79 23.03
CA VAL A 244 -4.63 -10.95 23.59
C VAL A 244 -5.55 -9.75 23.27
N TYR A 245 -5.02 -8.73 22.59
CA TYR A 245 -5.79 -7.63 22.02
C TYR A 245 -5.59 -7.64 20.50
N GLY A 246 -6.69 -7.82 19.75
CA GLY A 246 -6.70 -8.32 18.38
C GLY A 246 -5.81 -7.56 17.37
N GLU A 247 -5.33 -8.32 16.38
CA GLU A 247 -4.65 -7.84 15.17
C GLU A 247 -5.24 -6.53 14.65
N SER A 248 -4.54 -5.41 14.88
CA SER A 248 -4.84 -4.16 14.21
C SER A 248 -4.47 -4.32 12.73
N GLN A 249 -5.47 -4.52 11.87
CA GLN A 249 -5.25 -4.50 10.44
C GLN A 249 -4.79 -3.09 10.05
N ASN A 250 -3.49 -2.96 9.74
CA ASN A 250 -2.89 -1.68 9.39
C ASN A 250 -3.22 -1.31 7.94
N TRP A 251 -4.22 -0.46 7.77
CA TRP A 251 -4.71 0.05 6.49
C TRP A 251 -4.02 1.34 6.00
N GLY A 252 -2.75 1.58 6.38
CA GLY A 252 -1.95 2.70 5.88
C GLY A 252 -2.09 4.03 6.63
N GLY A 253 -2.39 3.96 7.92
CA GLY A 253 -2.68 5.07 8.82
C GLY A 253 -2.20 4.73 10.23
N LEU A 254 -1.45 5.66 10.81
CA LEU A 254 -0.62 5.58 12.01
C LEU A 254 -1.28 4.81 13.19
N ALA A 255 -1.08 3.51 13.23
CA ALA A 255 -0.79 2.81 14.48
C ALA A 255 0.67 3.11 14.88
N THR A 256 0.98 3.11 16.17
CA THR A 256 2.38 3.13 16.64
C THR A 256 3.13 1.96 16.01
N TYR A 257 4.15 2.29 15.22
CA TYR A 257 5.05 1.32 14.61
C TYR A 257 5.69 0.48 15.71
N GLN A 258 5.33 -0.80 15.80
CA GLN A 258 6.12 -1.80 16.51
C GLN A 258 7.08 -2.44 15.51
N PRO A 259 8.40 -2.46 15.78
CA PRO A 259 9.40 -2.97 14.85
C PRO A 259 9.40 -4.51 14.90
N GLY A 260 8.44 -5.13 14.23
CA GLY A 260 8.50 -6.54 13.84
C GLY A 260 8.81 -6.63 12.35
N GLY A 261 10.10 -6.76 11.99
CA GLY A 261 10.56 -6.87 10.60
C GLY A 261 10.78 -5.52 9.92
N ALA A 262 11.91 -4.88 10.22
CA ALA A 262 12.19 -3.52 9.78
C ALA A 262 12.60 -3.46 8.29
N ARG A 263 11.82 -2.71 7.49
CA ARG A 263 12.35 -1.99 6.33
C ARG A 263 13.24 -0.85 6.83
N PRO A 264 14.29 -0.42 6.12
CA PRO A 264 15.12 0.69 6.57
C PRO A 264 14.27 1.93 6.82
N LEU A 265 14.40 2.49 8.03
CA LEU A 265 13.71 3.71 8.44
C LEU A 265 14.21 4.86 7.56
N GLU A 266 13.38 5.30 6.62
CA GLU A 266 13.60 6.55 5.91
C GLU A 266 13.75 7.66 6.96
N VAL A 267 14.93 8.28 7.06
CA VAL A 267 15.25 9.25 8.12
C VAL A 267 14.32 10.44 7.98
N MET A 268 13.34 10.48 8.85
CA MET A 268 12.26 11.45 8.86
C MET A 268 12.76 12.82 9.28
N SER A 269 12.31 13.89 8.60
CA SER A 269 12.62 15.25 9.05
C SER A 269 12.01 15.53 10.42
N ALA A 270 12.67 16.33 11.27
CA ALA A 270 12.17 16.67 12.61
C ALA A 270 10.74 17.27 12.59
N LYS A 271 10.45 18.07 11.55
CA LYS A 271 9.12 18.65 11.34
C LYS A 271 8.07 17.60 10.97
N GLU A 272 8.45 16.57 10.22
CA GLU A 272 7.56 15.47 9.90
C GLU A 272 7.24 14.62 11.13
N LEU A 273 8.23 14.37 12.00
CA LEU A 273 8.01 13.72 13.29
C LEU A 273 7.03 14.51 14.16
N GLU A 274 7.18 15.84 14.22
CA GLU A 274 6.25 16.73 14.93
C GLU A 274 4.82 16.61 14.39
N TYR A 275 4.63 16.68 13.07
CA TYR A 275 3.29 16.54 12.47
C TYR A 275 2.70 15.15 12.69
N ARG A 276 3.50 14.09 12.67
CA ARG A 276 3.04 12.73 12.99
C ARG A 276 2.62 12.64 14.45
N ALA A 277 3.47 13.07 15.38
CA ALA A 277 3.13 13.09 16.80
C ALA A 277 1.85 13.89 17.07
N ALA A 278 1.65 15.03 16.40
CA ALA A 278 0.44 15.85 16.54
C ALA A 278 -0.82 15.23 15.89
N ALA A 279 -0.65 14.32 14.92
CA ALA A 279 -1.73 13.64 14.20
C ALA A 279 -2.08 12.27 14.80
N THR A 280 -1.21 11.70 15.63
CA THR A 280 -1.46 10.48 16.42
C THR A 280 -2.27 10.82 17.67
N SER A 281 -3.25 10.00 18.02
CA SER A 281 -3.92 10.12 19.32
C SER A 281 -3.00 9.64 20.44
N GLY A 282 -2.95 10.36 21.56
CA GLY A 282 -2.22 9.93 22.76
C GLY A 282 -2.92 8.80 23.56
N LEU A 283 -3.85 8.08 22.94
CA LEU A 283 -4.59 6.98 23.56
C LEU A 283 -3.83 5.68 23.29
N GLU A 284 -3.44 4.99 24.35
CA GLU A 284 -2.80 3.67 24.27
C GLU A 284 -3.83 2.55 24.05
N ALA A 285 -5.03 2.71 24.61
CA ALA A 285 -6.17 1.84 24.38
C ALA A 285 -7.44 2.68 24.15
N PRO A 286 -8.46 2.13 23.45
CA PRO A 286 -9.76 2.77 23.36
C PRO A 286 -10.34 3.00 24.76
N PRO A 287 -10.99 4.16 25.01
CA PRO A 287 -11.70 4.38 26.26
C PRO A 287 -12.78 3.31 26.48
N ASP A 288 -13.01 2.93 27.74
CA ASP A 288 -14.12 2.03 28.08
C ASP A 288 -15.45 2.79 28.00
N ILE A 289 -16.03 2.81 26.80
CA ILE A 289 -17.33 3.41 26.51
C ILE A 289 -18.32 2.34 26.07
N PRO A 290 -19.55 2.35 26.61
CA PRO A 290 -20.53 1.33 26.28
C PRO A 290 -20.92 1.40 24.80
N THR A 291 -21.12 0.23 24.18
CA THR A 291 -21.45 0.03 22.76
C THR A 291 -22.52 0.98 22.23
N TRP A 292 -23.59 1.22 22.99
CA TRP A 292 -24.67 2.10 22.54
C TRP A 292 -24.22 3.56 22.40
N ARG A 293 -23.26 4.05 23.22
CA ARG A 293 -22.71 5.41 23.08
C ARG A 293 -21.80 5.56 21.87
N LEU A 294 -21.16 4.48 21.45
CA LEU A 294 -20.36 4.41 20.23
C LEU A 294 -21.26 4.43 18.97
N LEU A 295 -22.31 3.61 18.98
CA LEU A 295 -23.14 3.38 17.79
C LEU A 295 -24.23 4.45 17.61
N LEU A 296 -24.93 4.81 18.70
CA LEU A 296 -26.15 5.63 18.64
C LEU A 296 -25.96 6.97 17.90
N PRO A 297 -24.90 7.77 18.12
CA PRO A 297 -24.74 9.04 17.42
C PRO A 297 -24.66 8.89 15.91
N SER A 298 -23.87 7.93 15.43
CA SER A 298 -23.73 7.63 14.01
C SER A 298 -25.01 7.05 13.42
N THR A 299 -25.71 6.19 14.16
CA THR A 299 -27.00 5.62 13.75
C THR A 299 -28.06 6.69 13.58
N LEU A 300 -28.24 7.56 14.57
CA LEU A 300 -29.22 8.65 14.49
C LEU A 300 -28.89 9.62 13.37
N PHE A 301 -27.61 9.94 13.19
CA PHE A 301 -27.17 10.81 12.12
C PHE A 301 -27.49 10.24 10.74
N VAL A 302 -27.13 8.98 10.46
CA VAL A 302 -27.43 8.34 9.16
C VAL A 302 -28.94 8.14 8.98
N ALA A 303 -29.67 7.73 10.01
CA ALA A 303 -31.11 7.56 9.97
C ALA A 303 -31.88 8.87 9.70
N ALA A 304 -31.34 10.01 10.12
CA ALA A 304 -31.88 11.32 9.78
C ALA A 304 -31.39 11.81 8.40
N LEU A 305 -30.11 11.61 8.09
CA LEU A 305 -29.47 12.09 6.87
C LEU A 305 -30.07 11.46 5.61
N VAL A 306 -30.25 10.13 5.60
CA VAL A 306 -30.69 9.41 4.40
C VAL A 306 -32.09 9.86 3.93
N PRO A 307 -33.13 9.88 4.79
CA PRO A 307 -34.44 10.42 4.42
C PRO A 307 -34.39 11.91 4.09
N LEU A 308 -33.59 12.71 4.81
CA LEU A 308 -33.46 14.14 4.55
C LEU A 308 -32.87 14.41 3.16
N LEU A 309 -31.80 13.70 2.78
CA LEU A 309 -31.19 13.81 1.45
C LEU A 309 -32.17 13.41 0.35
N TRP A 310 -32.92 12.33 0.56
CA TRP A 310 -33.95 11.90 -0.39
C TRP A 310 -35.06 12.95 -0.54
N TRP A 311 -35.62 13.40 0.57
CA TRP A 311 -36.67 14.42 0.57
C TRP A 311 -36.20 15.74 -0.07
N ALA A 312 -34.99 16.20 0.26
CA ALA A 312 -34.38 17.39 -0.32
C ALA A 312 -34.15 17.24 -1.83
N ALA A 313 -33.75 16.05 -2.30
CA ALA A 313 -33.59 15.79 -3.72
C ALA A 313 -34.91 15.92 -4.50
N GLU A 314 -36.04 15.56 -3.88
CA GLU A 314 -37.36 15.64 -4.49
C GLU A 314 -37.97 17.05 -4.46
N HIS A 315 -37.77 17.79 -3.37
CA HIS A 315 -38.53 19.03 -3.12
C HIS A 315 -37.72 20.31 -3.38
N TRP A 316 -36.39 20.27 -3.24
CA TRP A 316 -35.56 21.47 -3.28
C TRP A 316 -34.67 21.59 -4.52
N TYR A 317 -34.54 20.54 -5.32
CA TYR A 317 -33.68 20.61 -6.49
C TYR A 317 -34.39 21.12 -7.74
N ALA A 318 -34.07 22.35 -8.12
CA ALA A 318 -34.34 22.87 -9.46
C ALA A 318 -33.08 22.73 -10.33
N PRO A 319 -33.14 22.09 -11.51
CA PRO A 319 -31.97 21.97 -12.38
C PRO A 319 -31.52 23.35 -12.88
N ALA A 320 -30.24 23.67 -12.69
CA ALA A 320 -29.67 24.95 -13.13
C ALA A 320 -29.79 25.13 -14.66
N SER A 321 -30.05 26.37 -15.08
CA SER A 321 -30.07 26.78 -16.50
C SER A 321 -28.74 26.46 -17.19
N GLU A 322 -28.78 26.21 -18.50
CA GLU A 322 -27.57 25.90 -19.28
C GLU A 322 -26.56 27.05 -19.26
N GLU A 323 -27.06 28.28 -19.24
CA GLU A 323 -26.28 29.52 -19.27
C GLU A 323 -25.43 29.76 -18.02
N THR A 324 -25.83 29.18 -16.88
CA THR A 324 -25.17 29.36 -15.58
C THR A 324 -24.14 28.27 -15.26
N ARG A 325 -23.79 27.41 -16.24
CA ARG A 325 -22.87 26.29 -16.01
C ARG A 325 -21.41 26.75 -16.03
N LEU A 326 -20.68 26.41 -14.97
CA LEU A 326 -19.21 26.54 -14.92
C LEU A 326 -18.49 25.67 -15.96
N MET A 327 -19.09 24.55 -16.36
CA MET A 327 -18.55 23.62 -17.36
C MET A 327 -19.57 23.43 -18.49
N PRO A 328 -19.71 24.40 -19.41
CA PRO A 328 -20.73 24.35 -20.46
C PRO A 328 -20.49 23.22 -21.48
N TRP A 329 -19.24 22.75 -21.62
CA TRP A 329 -18.84 21.67 -22.50
C TRP A 329 -19.16 20.27 -21.95
N ALA A 330 -19.49 20.15 -20.66
CA ALA A 330 -19.85 18.89 -20.03
C ALA A 330 -21.38 18.74 -20.00
N SER A 331 -21.87 17.54 -20.32
CA SER A 331 -23.29 17.22 -20.09
C SER A 331 -23.61 17.34 -18.60
N LYS A 332 -24.87 17.64 -18.24
CA LYS A 332 -25.31 17.78 -16.84
C LYS A 332 -24.91 16.56 -16.01
N GLU A 333 -24.99 15.40 -16.65
CA GLU A 333 -24.70 14.09 -16.07
C GLU A 333 -23.21 13.95 -15.76
N ASN A 334 -22.34 14.24 -16.74
CA ASN A 334 -20.90 14.14 -16.55
C ASN A 334 -20.34 15.21 -15.59
N ALA A 335 -20.94 16.40 -15.53
CA ALA A 335 -20.54 17.46 -14.60
C ALA A 335 -20.64 17.03 -13.12
N THR A 336 -21.63 16.19 -12.77
CA THR A 336 -21.77 15.64 -11.41
C THR A 336 -20.64 14.68 -11.08
N ILE A 337 -20.36 13.74 -11.99
CA ILE A 337 -19.29 12.77 -11.84
C ILE A 337 -17.93 13.47 -11.76
N TYR A 338 -17.66 14.44 -12.63
CA TYR A 338 -16.43 15.23 -12.58
C TYR A 338 -16.31 16.02 -11.28
N GLY A 339 -17.40 16.57 -10.76
CA GLY A 339 -17.42 17.20 -9.44
C GLY A 339 -17.00 16.25 -8.32
N LEU A 340 -17.54 15.02 -8.31
CA LEU A 340 -17.16 13.99 -7.33
C LEU A 340 -15.69 13.56 -7.48
N LEU A 341 -15.21 13.39 -8.71
CA LEU A 341 -13.81 13.07 -9.02
C LEU A 341 -12.86 14.16 -8.50
N LEU A 342 -13.16 15.42 -8.82
CA LEU A 342 -12.35 16.57 -8.38
C LEU A 342 -12.38 16.73 -6.86
N LEU A 343 -13.52 16.51 -6.21
CA LEU A 343 -13.62 16.57 -4.76
C LEU A 343 -12.77 15.48 -4.09
N ASN A 344 -12.84 14.23 -4.57
CA ASN A 344 -12.00 13.14 -4.07
C ASN A 344 -10.50 13.40 -4.32
N LEU A 345 -10.16 13.96 -5.49
CA LEU A 345 -8.78 14.36 -5.79
C LEU A 345 -8.29 15.47 -4.85
N ALA A 346 -9.13 16.47 -4.56
CA ALA A 346 -8.79 17.55 -3.63
C ALA A 346 -8.54 17.02 -2.21
N VAL A 347 -9.41 16.12 -1.73
CA VAL A 347 -9.25 15.45 -0.43
C VAL A 347 -7.99 14.58 -0.42
N PHE A 348 -7.69 13.87 -1.51
CA PHE A 348 -6.44 13.11 -1.66
C PHE A 348 -5.20 14.01 -1.62
N VAL A 349 -5.22 15.16 -2.28
CA VAL A 349 -4.13 16.14 -2.21
C VAL A 349 -3.98 16.68 -0.78
N ALA A 350 -5.07 16.92 -0.06
CA ALA A 350 -5.02 17.31 1.35
C ALA A 350 -4.33 16.24 2.22
N TRP A 351 -4.54 14.95 1.96
CA TRP A 351 -3.80 13.86 2.60
C TRP A 351 -2.29 13.88 2.34
N LYS A 352 -1.84 14.49 1.23
CA LYS A 352 -0.40 14.65 0.91
C LYS A 352 0.24 15.87 1.56
N ARG A 353 -0.53 16.70 2.27
CA ARG A 353 -0.02 17.89 2.97
C ARG A 353 0.03 17.62 4.47
N MET A 354 1.25 17.51 5.01
CA MET A 354 1.48 17.22 6.44
C MET A 354 0.72 18.13 7.42
N PRO A 355 0.60 19.45 7.19
CA PRO A 355 -0.15 20.33 8.10
C PRO A 355 -1.63 19.94 8.27
N PHE A 356 -2.22 19.23 7.31
CA PHE A 356 -3.61 18.81 7.37
C PHE A 356 -3.80 17.45 8.05
N TRP A 357 -2.76 16.65 8.30
CA TRP A 357 -2.93 15.28 8.83
C TRP A 357 -3.77 15.19 10.09
N LYS A 358 -3.55 16.08 11.07
CA LYS A 358 -4.37 16.13 12.29
C LYS A 358 -5.85 16.38 12.00
N PHE A 359 -6.15 17.28 11.07
CA PHE A 359 -7.51 17.58 10.64
C PHE A 359 -8.11 16.39 9.86
N MET A 360 -7.35 15.80 8.95
CA MET A 360 -7.81 14.68 8.12
C MET A 360 -8.05 13.42 8.95
N ASN A 361 -7.16 13.06 9.88
CA ASN A 361 -7.38 11.94 10.80
C ASN A 361 -8.62 12.15 11.67
N LYS A 362 -8.84 13.38 12.14
CA LYS A 362 -9.98 13.69 13.01
C LYS A 362 -11.32 13.61 12.29
N TRP A 363 -11.40 14.04 11.04
CA TRP A 363 -12.67 14.27 10.35
C TRP A 363 -12.90 13.42 9.11
N PHE A 364 -11.85 12.93 8.44
CA PHE A 364 -11.89 12.29 7.13
C PHE A 364 -11.56 10.80 7.19
N VAL A 365 -11.38 10.23 8.38
CA VAL A 365 -11.21 8.80 8.62
C VAL A 365 -12.36 8.31 9.47
N MET A 366 -12.98 7.18 9.10
CA MET A 366 -13.96 6.52 9.95
C MET A 366 -13.21 5.71 11.00
N ASP A 367 -13.01 6.31 12.16
CA ASP A 367 -12.39 5.68 13.32
C ASP A 367 -13.42 4.78 14.01
N MET A 368 -13.18 3.47 14.06
CA MET A 368 -14.12 2.53 14.67
C MET A 368 -13.99 2.49 16.21
N ALA A 369 -12.89 2.99 16.76
CA ALA A 369 -12.66 3.07 18.21
C ALA A 369 -13.31 4.33 18.80
N MET A 370 -13.20 5.46 18.12
CA MET A 370 -13.79 6.74 18.54
C MET A 370 -14.59 7.40 17.41
N PRO A 371 -15.70 6.78 16.99
CA PRO A 371 -16.49 7.22 15.84
C PRO A 371 -17.11 8.59 16.08
N ARG A 372 -17.05 9.43 15.05
CA ARG A 372 -17.81 10.68 14.96
C ARG A 372 -18.84 10.53 13.85
N ALA A 373 -20.08 10.88 14.14
CA ALA A 373 -21.19 10.70 13.20
C ALA A 373 -20.91 11.24 11.79
N VAL A 374 -20.28 12.42 11.68
CA VAL A 374 -19.93 13.04 10.39
C VAL A 374 -18.95 12.22 9.55
N GLN A 375 -18.12 11.38 10.18
CA GLN A 375 -17.14 10.53 9.49
C GLN A 375 -17.82 9.51 8.56
N THR A 376 -19.06 9.11 8.85
CA THR A 376 -19.85 8.25 7.95
C THR A 376 -20.03 8.84 6.55
N VAL A 377 -19.93 10.16 6.41
CA VAL A 377 -20.03 10.87 5.13
C VAL A 377 -18.67 11.30 4.63
N THR A 378 -17.86 11.95 5.46
CA THR A 378 -16.58 12.53 5.02
C THR A 378 -15.54 11.47 4.67
N ALA A 379 -15.56 10.29 5.32
CA ALA A 379 -14.66 9.19 4.99
C ALA A 379 -14.91 8.60 3.59
N VAL A 380 -16.10 8.82 3.01
CA VAL A 380 -16.44 8.41 1.63
C VAL A 380 -15.52 9.09 0.61
N PHE A 381 -15.06 10.31 0.92
CA PHE A 381 -14.21 11.09 0.01
C PHE A 381 -12.71 10.85 0.19
N SER A 382 -12.32 10.05 1.19
CA SER A 382 -10.93 9.90 1.61
C SER A 382 -10.21 8.74 0.96
N HIS A 383 -9.01 9.02 0.45
CA HIS A 383 -8.10 8.03 -0.11
C HIS A 383 -6.67 8.40 0.31
N GLN A 384 -5.86 7.44 0.72
CA GLN A 384 -4.46 7.68 1.15
C GLN A 384 -3.44 7.20 0.12
N THR A 385 -3.75 6.14 -0.65
CA THR A 385 -2.88 5.60 -1.69
C THR A 385 -3.37 5.98 -3.10
N PRO A 386 -2.46 6.26 -4.05
CA PRO A 386 -2.84 6.59 -5.43
C PRO A 386 -3.64 5.47 -6.10
N THR A 387 -3.28 4.20 -5.85
CA THR A 387 -3.95 3.03 -6.40
C THR A 387 -5.39 2.92 -5.92
N HIS A 388 -5.64 3.12 -4.62
CA HIS A 388 -7.00 3.06 -4.07
C HIS A 388 -7.89 4.19 -4.64
N LEU A 389 -7.35 5.40 -4.80
CA LEU A 389 -8.07 6.50 -5.46
C LEU A 389 -8.36 6.15 -6.93
N ALA A 390 -7.35 5.69 -7.68
CA ALA A 390 -7.48 5.40 -9.10
C ALA A 390 -8.54 4.32 -9.37
N GLU A 391 -8.56 3.24 -8.59
CA GLU A 391 -9.57 2.18 -8.71
C GLU A 391 -10.99 2.72 -8.49
N ASN A 392 -11.23 3.46 -7.41
CA ASN A 392 -12.54 4.02 -7.10
C ASN A 392 -13.01 5.01 -8.17
N MET A 393 -12.14 5.95 -8.55
CA MET A 393 -12.47 6.99 -9.53
C MET A 393 -12.69 6.39 -10.92
N PHE A 394 -11.96 5.34 -11.29
CA PHE A 394 -12.15 4.64 -12.55
C PHE A 394 -13.55 4.02 -12.66
N PHE A 395 -13.98 3.25 -11.65
CA PHE A 395 -15.31 2.62 -11.68
C PHE A 395 -16.44 3.64 -11.57
N LEU A 396 -16.26 4.69 -10.75
CA LEU A 396 -17.24 5.78 -10.66
C LEU A 396 -17.39 6.52 -11.99
N TRP A 397 -16.29 6.82 -12.68
CA TRP A 397 -16.32 7.47 -13.99
C TRP A 397 -16.93 6.59 -15.08
N LEU A 398 -16.55 5.31 -15.10
CA LEU A 398 -16.96 4.36 -16.13
C LEU A 398 -18.43 3.96 -16.00
N LEU A 399 -18.82 3.50 -14.82
CA LEU A 399 -20.12 2.87 -14.56
C LEU A 399 -21.04 3.77 -13.73
N GLY A 400 -20.50 4.61 -12.85
CA GLY A 400 -21.31 5.52 -12.03
C GLY A 400 -22.12 6.50 -12.86
N GLY A 401 -21.66 6.88 -14.06
CA GLY A 401 -22.43 7.74 -14.97
C GLY A 401 -23.67 7.08 -15.60
N LEU A 402 -23.83 5.75 -15.50
CA LEU A 402 -24.99 5.05 -16.07
C LEU A 402 -26.28 5.42 -15.34
N LEU A 403 -26.25 5.46 -14.01
CA LEU A 403 -27.41 5.84 -13.20
C LEU A 403 -27.80 7.30 -13.41
N GLN A 404 -26.82 8.17 -13.63
CA GLN A 404 -27.04 9.61 -13.77
C GLN A 404 -27.91 9.99 -14.99
N GLY A 405 -27.98 9.13 -16.02
CA GLY A 405 -28.91 9.31 -17.14
C GLY A 405 -30.36 8.92 -16.83
N GLU A 406 -30.59 8.30 -15.67
CA GLU A 406 -31.89 7.75 -15.26
C GLU A 406 -32.52 8.52 -14.10
N VAL A 407 -31.71 9.26 -13.34
CA VAL A 407 -32.11 10.02 -12.16
C VAL A 407 -31.62 11.45 -12.25
N SER A 408 -32.26 12.35 -11.52
CA SER A 408 -31.79 13.72 -11.40
C SER A 408 -30.45 13.78 -10.67
N ARG A 409 -29.74 14.90 -10.84
CA ARG A 409 -28.46 15.16 -10.15
C ARG A 409 -28.57 15.09 -8.62
N ALA A 410 -29.65 15.63 -8.05
CA ALA A 410 -29.83 15.59 -6.61
C ALA A 410 -30.12 14.18 -6.11
N GLU A 411 -30.95 13.40 -6.82
CA GLU A 411 -31.18 11.99 -6.48
C GLU A 411 -29.88 11.18 -6.58
N TYR A 412 -29.06 11.41 -7.61
CA TYR A 412 -27.78 10.75 -7.74
C TYR A 412 -26.88 11.01 -6.52
N LEU A 413 -26.75 12.27 -6.11
CA LEU A 413 -25.96 12.64 -4.94
C LEU A 413 -26.54 12.07 -3.64
N ALA A 414 -27.87 12.09 -3.48
CA ALA A 414 -28.54 11.50 -2.33
C ALA A 414 -28.27 9.99 -2.24
N ILE A 415 -28.38 9.26 -3.36
CA ILE A 415 -28.07 7.83 -3.43
C ILE A 415 -26.59 7.59 -3.13
N PHE A 416 -25.68 8.33 -3.76
CA PHE A 416 -24.24 8.19 -3.57
C PHE A 416 -23.84 8.37 -2.09
N LEU A 417 -24.28 9.47 -1.48
CA LEU A 417 -23.99 9.77 -0.07
C LEU A 417 -24.65 8.77 0.89
N SER A 418 -25.89 8.36 0.61
CA SER A 418 -26.61 7.39 1.44
C SER A 418 -25.97 6.00 1.40
N CYS A 419 -25.56 5.52 0.23
CA CYS A 419 -24.84 4.25 0.08
C CYS A 419 -23.49 4.28 0.82
N GLY A 420 -22.77 5.39 0.75
CA GLY A 420 -21.52 5.59 1.50
C GLY A 420 -21.74 5.58 3.02
N ALA A 421 -22.69 6.38 3.50
CA ALA A 421 -23.00 6.52 4.91
C ALA A 421 -23.55 5.24 5.54
N ALA A 422 -24.48 4.55 4.86
CA ALA A 422 -24.99 3.25 5.28
C ALA A 422 -23.88 2.18 5.29
N GLY A 423 -22.97 2.23 4.31
CA GLY A 423 -21.79 1.36 4.25
C GLY A 423 -20.90 1.51 5.48
N PHE A 424 -20.47 2.74 5.79
CA PHE A 424 -19.63 2.99 6.98
C PHE A 424 -20.36 2.68 8.29
N LEU A 425 -21.67 2.94 8.37
CA LEU A 425 -22.46 2.56 9.53
C LEU A 425 -22.46 1.04 9.75
N ALA A 426 -22.70 0.25 8.69
CA ALA A 426 -22.69 -1.21 8.79
C ALA A 426 -21.33 -1.75 9.24
N SER A 427 -20.23 -1.18 8.73
CA SER A 427 -18.89 -1.53 9.17
C SER A 427 -18.58 -1.12 10.59
N LEU A 428 -19.09 0.03 11.05
CA LEU A 428 -19.01 0.44 12.45
C LEU A 428 -19.69 -0.59 13.36
N TYR A 429 -20.92 -1.00 13.03
CA TYR A 429 -21.61 -2.05 13.78
C TYR A 429 -20.80 -3.35 13.82
N ARG A 430 -20.27 -3.80 12.67
CA ARG A 430 -19.44 -5.02 12.63
C ARG A 430 -18.21 -4.90 13.52
N CYS A 431 -17.48 -3.79 13.43
CA CYS A 431 -16.22 -3.62 14.13
C CYS A 431 -16.43 -3.47 15.64
N VAL A 432 -17.37 -2.63 16.06
CA VAL A 432 -17.69 -2.42 17.48
C VAL A 432 -18.23 -3.70 18.12
N LEU A 433 -19.14 -4.42 17.46
CA LEU A 433 -19.73 -5.65 18.03
C LEU A 433 -18.75 -6.82 18.08
N ARG A 434 -17.70 -6.81 17.25
CA ARG A 434 -16.64 -7.83 17.28
C ARG A 434 -15.39 -7.40 18.05
N GLY A 435 -15.35 -6.18 18.58
CA GLY A 435 -14.15 -5.64 19.23
C GLY A 435 -12.96 -5.45 18.29
N HIS A 436 -13.20 -5.24 16.99
CA HIS A 436 -12.14 -5.02 16.01
C HIS A 436 -11.78 -3.53 15.96
N LEU A 437 -10.55 -3.20 16.35
CA LEU A 437 -10.03 -1.84 16.35
C LEU A 437 -9.34 -1.57 15.01
N THR A 438 -10.06 -0.88 14.12
CA THR A 438 -9.60 -0.52 12.79
C THR A 438 -10.20 0.82 12.37
N TYR A 439 -9.88 1.28 11.17
CA TYR A 439 -10.51 2.44 10.56
C TYR A 439 -10.85 2.17 9.09
N GLY A 440 -11.78 2.95 8.56
CA GLY A 440 -12.24 2.86 7.17
C GLY A 440 -12.14 4.19 6.44
N LEU A 441 -11.87 4.11 5.14
CA LEU A 441 -11.89 5.23 4.20
C LEU A 441 -12.14 4.72 2.77
N GLY A 442 -12.72 5.55 1.92
CA GLY A 442 -12.88 5.27 0.49
C GLY A 442 -14.32 5.38 -0.01
N ALA A 443 -14.45 5.60 -1.34
CA ALA A 443 -15.73 5.80 -2.02
C ALA A 443 -16.39 4.49 -2.50
N SER A 444 -15.87 3.33 -2.13
CA SER A 444 -16.21 2.05 -2.75
C SER A 444 -17.64 1.62 -2.46
N SER A 445 -18.11 1.74 -1.21
CA SER A 445 -19.49 1.44 -0.82
C SER A 445 -20.50 2.30 -1.59
N ALA A 446 -20.22 3.60 -1.73
CA ALA A 446 -21.01 4.52 -2.52
C ALA A 446 -21.02 4.14 -4.01
N THR A 447 -19.85 3.82 -4.56
CA THR A 447 -19.66 3.45 -5.97
C THR A 447 -20.38 2.15 -6.32
N PHE A 448 -20.23 1.10 -5.51
CA PHE A 448 -20.97 -0.15 -5.70
C PHE A 448 -22.49 0.06 -5.56
N GLY A 449 -22.92 0.87 -4.61
CA GLY A 449 -24.32 1.24 -4.43
C GLY A 449 -24.93 1.88 -5.69
N VAL A 450 -24.31 2.91 -6.26
CA VAL A 450 -24.83 3.57 -7.48
C VAL A 450 -24.79 2.65 -8.71
N ILE A 451 -23.76 1.81 -8.84
CA ILE A 451 -23.66 0.84 -9.94
C ILE A 451 -24.78 -0.21 -9.82
N CYS A 452 -24.98 -0.79 -8.64
CA CYS A 452 -26.01 -1.78 -8.40
C CYS A 452 -27.42 -1.18 -8.48
N ALA A 453 -27.62 0.09 -8.12
CA ALA A 453 -28.89 0.80 -8.34
C ALA A 453 -29.25 0.84 -9.83
N TYR A 454 -28.31 1.18 -10.71
CA TYR A 454 -28.54 1.17 -12.16
C TYR A 454 -28.88 -0.24 -12.67
N PHE A 455 -28.09 -1.24 -12.30
CA PHE A 455 -28.35 -2.61 -12.74
C PHE A 455 -29.64 -3.19 -12.14
N TRP A 456 -30.16 -2.65 -11.04
CA TRP A 456 -31.45 -3.03 -10.49
C TRP A 456 -32.62 -2.49 -11.33
N LEU A 457 -32.55 -1.20 -11.73
CA LEU A 457 -33.54 -0.60 -12.65
C LEU A 457 -33.63 -1.36 -13.97
N TYR A 458 -32.53 -1.99 -14.38
CA TYR A 458 -32.40 -2.75 -15.63
C TYR A 458 -32.11 -4.23 -15.39
N ARG A 459 -32.64 -4.79 -14.30
CA ARG A 459 -32.27 -6.13 -13.80
C ARG A 459 -32.52 -7.28 -14.77
N PHE A 460 -33.51 -7.13 -15.65
CA PHE A 460 -33.87 -8.14 -16.67
C PHE A 460 -33.32 -7.84 -18.06
N ASP A 461 -32.63 -6.71 -18.24
CA ASP A 461 -32.05 -6.33 -19.53
C ASP A 461 -30.69 -7.01 -19.72
N GLY A 462 -30.42 -7.47 -20.94
CA GLY A 462 -29.15 -8.11 -21.31
C GLY A 462 -28.07 -7.09 -21.69
N PHE A 463 -27.01 -7.01 -20.90
CA PHE A 463 -25.87 -6.12 -21.14
C PHE A 463 -24.76 -6.83 -21.89
N LYS A 464 -24.41 -6.31 -23.07
CA LYS A 464 -23.28 -6.82 -23.84
C LYS A 464 -21.99 -6.14 -23.39
N ILE A 465 -21.03 -6.95 -22.95
CA ILE A 465 -19.69 -6.49 -22.59
C ILE A 465 -18.81 -6.71 -23.81
N LEU A 466 -18.20 -5.64 -24.28
CA LEU A 466 -17.34 -5.65 -25.46
C LEU A 466 -18.00 -6.15 -26.77
N GLY A 467 -19.33 -6.07 -26.89
CA GLY A 467 -20.06 -6.59 -28.05
C GLY A 467 -20.31 -8.11 -28.00
N LEU A 468 -19.95 -8.75 -26.89
CA LEU A 468 -20.19 -10.16 -26.64
C LEU A 468 -21.36 -10.34 -25.65
N PRO A 469 -22.19 -11.38 -25.83
CA PRO A 469 -22.20 -12.33 -26.94
C PRO A 469 -22.80 -11.72 -28.25
N PRO A 470 -22.44 -12.25 -29.43
CA PRO A 470 -22.97 -11.78 -30.72
C PRO A 470 -24.48 -12.02 -30.80
N ASP A 471 -25.19 -11.21 -31.60
CA ASP A 471 -26.61 -11.46 -31.88
C ASP A 471 -26.80 -12.87 -32.46
N PRO A 472 -27.86 -13.62 -32.07
CA PRO A 472 -29.05 -13.20 -31.33
C PRO A 472 -28.96 -13.42 -29.79
N TYR A 473 -27.79 -13.75 -29.25
CA TYR A 473 -27.67 -14.05 -27.82
C TYR A 473 -27.81 -12.80 -26.97
N ASN A 474 -28.61 -12.91 -25.91
CA ASN A 474 -28.77 -11.86 -24.92
C ASN A 474 -27.51 -11.71 -24.06
N GLY A 475 -27.15 -10.46 -23.76
CA GLY A 475 -26.04 -10.16 -22.85
C GLY A 475 -26.27 -10.62 -21.42
N VAL A 476 -25.28 -10.39 -20.55
CA VAL A 476 -25.39 -10.70 -19.12
C VAL A 476 -26.49 -9.85 -18.52
N GLN A 477 -27.47 -10.47 -17.87
CA GLN A 477 -28.57 -9.75 -17.24
C GLN A 477 -28.05 -8.84 -16.12
N GLY A 478 -28.74 -7.72 -15.85
CA GLY A 478 -28.42 -6.84 -14.73
C GLY A 478 -28.32 -7.58 -13.39
N LEU A 479 -29.21 -8.56 -13.13
CA LEU A 479 -29.11 -9.45 -11.96
C LEU A 479 -27.81 -10.26 -11.92
N GLY A 480 -27.36 -10.75 -13.08
CA GLY A 480 -26.08 -11.47 -13.19
C GLY A 480 -24.89 -10.58 -12.85
N VAL A 481 -24.92 -9.30 -13.28
CA VAL A 481 -23.89 -8.32 -12.93
C VAL A 481 -23.90 -8.00 -11.44
N ILE A 482 -25.07 -7.79 -10.83
CA ILE A 482 -25.21 -7.59 -9.38
C ILE A 482 -24.69 -8.81 -8.62
N GLY A 483 -25.09 -10.02 -9.04
CA GLY A 483 -24.65 -11.28 -8.44
C GLY A 483 -23.13 -11.44 -8.51
N LEU A 484 -22.50 -11.06 -9.62
CA LEU A 484 -21.04 -11.05 -9.76
C LEU A 484 -20.40 -10.04 -8.79
N ILE A 485 -20.92 -8.81 -8.72
CA ILE A 485 -20.40 -7.78 -7.81
C ILE A 485 -20.51 -8.23 -6.35
N VAL A 486 -21.68 -8.74 -5.94
CA VAL A 486 -21.91 -9.26 -4.58
C VAL A 486 -20.99 -10.45 -4.30
N GLY A 487 -20.89 -11.40 -5.24
CA GLY A 487 -20.05 -12.59 -5.10
C GLY A 487 -18.57 -12.25 -4.93
N LEU A 488 -18.03 -11.33 -5.75
CA LEU A 488 -16.64 -10.87 -5.62
C LEU A 488 -16.37 -10.16 -4.29
N ASN A 489 -17.35 -9.37 -3.80
CA ASN A 489 -17.23 -8.69 -2.51
C ASN A 489 -17.40 -9.64 -1.31
N LEU A 490 -18.00 -10.83 -1.49
CA LEU A 490 -18.14 -11.84 -0.46
C LEU A 490 -16.91 -12.75 -0.30
N ILE A 491 -15.98 -12.78 -1.27
CA ILE A 491 -14.76 -13.61 -1.18
C ILE A 491 -13.99 -13.38 0.14
N PRO A 492 -13.77 -12.13 0.62
CA PRO A 492 -13.19 -11.86 1.94
C PRO A 492 -13.92 -12.52 3.11
N ALA A 493 -15.23 -12.74 3.03
CA ALA A 493 -15.98 -13.37 4.13
C ALA A 493 -15.62 -14.87 4.30
N PHE A 494 -15.17 -15.53 3.23
CA PHE A 494 -14.85 -16.97 3.23
C PHE A 494 -13.34 -17.26 3.19
N ARG A 495 -12.51 -16.31 2.77
CA ARG A 495 -11.05 -16.47 2.66
C ARG A 495 -10.33 -15.30 3.28
N HIS A 496 -9.51 -15.58 4.29
CA HIS A 496 -8.60 -14.60 4.90
C HIS A 496 -7.45 -14.31 3.92
N LEU A 497 -7.52 -13.17 3.24
CA LEU A 497 -6.53 -12.72 2.27
C LEU A 497 -5.83 -11.46 2.80
N PRO A 498 -4.51 -11.32 2.64
CA PRO A 498 -3.84 -10.07 2.99
C PRO A 498 -4.43 -8.92 2.15
N GLY A 499 -4.82 -7.82 2.80
CA GLY A 499 -5.48 -6.68 2.13
C GLY A 499 -6.99 -6.86 1.87
N GLN A 500 -7.72 -7.55 2.74
CA GLN A 500 -9.19 -7.71 2.65
C GLN A 500 -9.97 -6.39 2.66
N LYS A 501 -10.51 -5.98 1.51
CA LYS A 501 -11.41 -4.83 1.43
C LYS A 501 -12.64 -5.03 2.33
N ASP A 502 -13.15 -3.93 2.90
CA ASP A 502 -14.26 -3.95 3.85
C ASP A 502 -15.59 -4.38 3.20
N TRP A 503 -15.80 -5.69 3.17
CA TRP A 503 -16.92 -6.32 2.48
C TRP A 503 -18.29 -5.95 3.06
N VAL A 504 -18.40 -5.70 4.38
CA VAL A 504 -19.68 -5.34 5.00
C VAL A 504 -20.12 -3.95 4.56
N SER A 505 -19.19 -2.98 4.48
CA SER A 505 -19.51 -1.66 3.93
C SER A 505 -20.02 -1.75 2.50
N HIS A 506 -19.41 -2.62 1.68
CA HIS A 506 -19.77 -2.77 0.28
C HIS A 506 -21.18 -3.38 0.14
N LEU A 507 -21.49 -4.44 0.90
CA LEU A 507 -22.81 -5.07 0.88
C LEU A 507 -23.92 -4.12 1.34
N ALA A 508 -23.68 -3.36 2.41
CA ALA A 508 -24.65 -2.38 2.89
C ALA A 508 -24.86 -1.24 1.88
N GLY A 509 -23.80 -0.76 1.22
CA GLY A 509 -23.90 0.20 0.13
C GLY A 509 -24.70 -0.34 -1.06
N ILE A 510 -24.44 -1.59 -1.48
CA ILE A 510 -25.19 -2.28 -2.54
C ILE A 510 -26.68 -2.39 -2.19
N ALA A 511 -27.00 -2.87 -0.98
CA ALA A 511 -28.37 -3.02 -0.52
C ALA A 511 -29.11 -1.68 -0.47
N THR A 512 -28.43 -0.63 -0.01
CA THR A 512 -28.99 0.74 0.02
C THR A 512 -29.28 1.25 -1.39
N GLY A 513 -28.35 1.05 -2.34
CA GLY A 513 -28.55 1.43 -3.74
C GLY A 513 -29.72 0.71 -4.41
N ILE A 514 -29.85 -0.60 -4.16
CA ILE A 514 -30.99 -1.39 -4.62
C ILE A 514 -32.31 -0.88 -4.02
N GLY A 515 -32.32 -0.54 -2.73
CA GLY A 515 -33.49 0.04 -2.06
C GLY A 515 -33.96 1.36 -2.70
N PHE A 516 -33.02 2.25 -3.04
CA PHE A 516 -33.35 3.48 -3.77
C PHE A 516 -33.84 3.21 -5.20
N ALA A 517 -33.25 2.25 -5.90
CA ALA A 517 -33.72 1.88 -7.24
C ALA A 517 -35.18 1.36 -7.21
N GLU A 518 -35.53 0.56 -6.20
CA GLU A 518 -36.90 0.10 -5.98
C GLU A 518 -37.86 1.28 -5.66
N LEU A 519 -37.42 2.23 -4.83
CA LEU A 519 -38.20 3.44 -4.52
C LEU A 519 -38.49 4.27 -5.79
N ILE A 520 -37.49 4.41 -6.67
CA ILE A 520 -37.63 5.09 -7.96
C ILE A 520 -38.63 4.37 -8.86
N GLU A 521 -38.59 3.03 -8.95
CA GLU A 521 -39.54 2.27 -9.77
C GLU A 521 -40.98 2.42 -9.30
N ARG A 522 -41.22 2.34 -7.99
CA ARG A 522 -42.55 2.51 -7.41
C ARG A 522 -43.14 3.87 -7.77
N ARG A 523 -42.36 4.93 -7.58
CA ARG A 523 -42.75 6.30 -7.92
C ARG A 523 -43.04 6.47 -9.42
N ARG A 524 -42.25 5.84 -10.30
CA ARG A 524 -42.50 5.89 -11.76
C ARG A 524 -43.86 5.25 -12.11
N LYS A 525 -44.17 4.09 -11.52
CA LYS A 525 -45.46 3.40 -11.71
C LYS A 525 -46.65 4.21 -11.18
N GLU A 526 -46.50 4.86 -10.03
CA GLU A 526 -47.55 5.73 -9.47
C GLU A 526 -47.90 6.88 -10.43
N LYS A 527 -46.88 7.58 -10.96
CA LYS A 527 -47.07 8.65 -11.95
C LYS A 527 -47.70 8.18 -13.25
N GLU A 528 -47.31 6.99 -13.74
CA GLU A 528 -47.93 6.38 -14.92
C GLU A 528 -49.41 6.02 -14.67
N GLY A 529 -49.73 5.50 -13.48
CA GLY A 529 -51.09 5.19 -13.05
C GLY A 529 -51.98 6.43 -12.96
N GLU A 530 -51.48 7.51 -12.36
CA GLU A 530 -52.18 8.80 -12.28
C GLU A 530 -52.42 9.41 -13.67
N GLY A 531 -51.40 9.42 -14.53
CA GLY A 531 -51.53 9.91 -15.91
C GLY A 531 -52.57 9.12 -16.71
N ASN A 532 -52.57 7.80 -16.59
CA ASN A 532 -53.58 6.95 -17.24
C ASN A 532 -54.99 7.22 -16.71
N LYS A 533 -55.15 7.48 -15.40
CA LYS A 533 -56.44 7.83 -14.80
C LYS A 533 -57.00 9.15 -15.34
N LEU A 534 -56.16 10.18 -15.42
CA LEU A 534 -56.52 11.49 -15.98
C LEU A 534 -56.91 11.39 -17.47
N LEU A 535 -56.22 10.54 -18.24
CA LEU A 535 -56.56 10.29 -19.65
C LEU A 535 -57.89 9.57 -19.84
N VAL A 536 -58.28 8.70 -18.90
CA VAL A 536 -59.58 8.01 -18.93
C VAL A 536 -60.71 8.95 -18.53
N GLU A 537 -60.52 9.74 -17.47
CA GLU A 537 -61.52 10.73 -17.01
C GLU A 537 -61.73 11.85 -18.06
N GLY A 538 -60.66 12.34 -18.70
CA GLY A 538 -60.75 13.32 -19.79
C GLY A 538 -61.42 12.82 -21.07
N LYS A 539 -61.50 11.49 -21.27
CA LYS A 539 -62.24 10.88 -22.40
C LYS A 539 -63.71 10.61 -22.09
N GLN A 540 -64.13 10.62 -20.83
CA GLN A 540 -65.53 10.45 -20.43
C GLN A 540 -66.26 11.78 -20.27
N GLY A 541 -65.54 12.91 -20.20
CA GLY A 541 -66.10 14.26 -20.09
C GLY A 541 -66.24 15.03 -21.40
N ASN A 542 -66.01 14.38 -22.55
CA ASN A 542 -66.18 14.91 -23.92
C ASN A 542 -67.13 13.99 -24.68
#